data_AF-A0A1L6JD53-F1
#
_entry.id   AF-A0A1L6JD53-F1
#
_cell.length_a   1.000
_cell.length_b   1.000
_cell.length_c   1.000
_cell.angle_alpha   90.00
_cell.angle_beta   90.00
_cell.angle_gamma   90.00
#
_symmetry.space_group_name_H-M   'P 1'
#
loop_
_entity.id
_entity.type
_entity.pdbx_description
1 polymer ?
#
loop_
_entity_poly.entity_id
_entity_poly.type
_entity_poly.pdbx_seq_one_letter_code
_entity_poly.pdbx_strand_id
1 'polypeptide(L)'
;MAAAVLNTDAPDRSLHVVDPLLTAQIHRLISDRAVDPELSAEGVAERLGISRRKLYYLMEPNGGFTACVRERRLHLAHAMLRDPTQHGRSVADIAQSCGFSWRTNFARTFRSRFGVTPREARALAGQCAPSPAEDLMKQHMWEWIQQLR
;
A
#
# COMPACT_ATOMS: atom_id res chain seq x y z
N MET A 1 -1.41 49.88 23.77
CA MET A 1 -2.04 48.57 24.05
C MET A 1 -1.99 47.77 22.75
N ALA A 2 -0.87 47.17 22.36
CA ALA A 2 -0.27 45.92 22.86
C ALA A 2 -1.17 44.69 22.64
N ALA A 3 -0.91 43.94 21.56
CA ALA A 3 -0.67 42.50 21.59
C ALA A 3 -0.21 42.04 20.19
N ALA A 4 1.10 41.85 20.05
CA ALA A 4 1.75 41.20 18.93
C ALA A 4 1.46 39.69 18.95
N VAL A 5 0.95 39.13 17.85
CA VAL A 5 0.95 37.68 17.64
C VAL A 5 2.34 37.31 17.11
N LEU A 6 3.10 36.62 17.97
CA LEU A 6 4.46 36.15 17.74
C LEU A 6 4.47 35.11 16.61
N ASN A 7 4.74 35.53 15.38
CA ASN A 7 5.26 34.61 14.38
C ASN A 7 6.72 34.34 14.73
N THR A 8 6.93 33.26 15.48
CA THR A 8 8.27 32.85 15.92
C THR A 8 8.88 32.01 14.81
N ASP A 9 9.47 32.67 13.81
CA ASP A 9 10.40 32.07 12.85
C ASP A 9 11.73 31.74 13.55
N ALA A 10 11.69 30.82 14.51
CA ALA A 10 12.89 30.13 14.97
C ALA A 10 13.18 29.00 13.97
N PRO A 11 14.41 28.86 13.44
CA PRO A 11 14.76 27.69 12.66
C PRO A 11 14.62 26.46 13.57
N ASP A 12 13.59 25.66 13.29
CA ASP A 12 13.21 24.45 13.99
C ASP A 12 14.37 23.43 13.96
N ARG A 13 15.23 23.52 14.97
CA ARG A 13 16.37 22.62 15.26
C ARG A 13 15.91 21.16 15.46
N SER A 14 14.63 20.91 15.66
CA SER A 14 13.99 19.60 15.83
C SER A 14 13.80 18.84 14.51
N LEU A 15 14.10 19.44 13.35
CA LEU A 15 14.09 18.70 12.09
C LEU A 15 15.11 17.57 12.01
N HIS A 16 16.25 17.66 12.70
CA HIS A 16 17.43 16.87 12.37
C HIS A 16 17.50 15.48 13.01
N VAL A 17 16.50 15.09 13.79
CA VAL A 17 16.38 13.71 14.27
C VAL A 17 15.49 12.94 13.31
N VAL A 18 16.08 11.98 12.60
CA VAL A 18 15.33 10.88 12.00
C VAL A 18 14.62 10.19 13.17
N ASP A 19 13.29 10.13 13.12
CA ASP A 19 12.47 9.52 14.15
C ASP A 19 11.82 8.25 13.56
N PRO A 20 12.40 7.06 13.80
CA PRO A 20 11.89 5.82 13.25
C PRO A 20 10.47 5.49 13.71
N LEU A 21 10.09 5.95 14.92
CA LEU A 21 8.75 5.71 15.45
C LEU A 21 7.72 6.55 14.69
N LEU A 22 7.98 7.84 14.50
CA LEU A 22 7.11 8.71 13.69
C LEU A 22 7.02 8.22 12.24
N THR A 23 8.13 7.84 11.62
CA THR A 23 8.12 7.27 10.26
C THR A 23 7.26 6.00 10.20
N ALA A 24 7.40 5.09 11.16
CA ALA A 24 6.55 3.89 11.23
C ALA A 24 5.06 4.23 11.43
N GLN A 25 4.74 5.23 12.25
CA GLN A 25 3.37 5.69 12.44
C GLN A 25 2.77 6.28 11.16
N ILE A 26 3.53 7.09 10.40
CA ILE A 26 3.11 7.61 9.10
C ILE A 26 2.83 6.45 8.14
N HIS A 27 3.74 5.47 8.03
CA HIS A 27 3.54 4.29 7.19
C HIS A 27 2.30 3.47 7.59
N ARG A 28 2.01 3.36 8.89
CA ARG A 28 0.80 2.69 9.38
C ARG A 28 -0.46 3.44 8.94
N LEU A 29 -0.50 4.75 9.13
CA LEU A 29 -1.64 5.57 8.70
C LEU A 29 -1.87 5.49 7.20
N ILE A 30 -0.81 5.50 6.40
CA ILE A 30 -0.89 5.26 4.95
C ILE A 30 -1.44 3.85 4.69
N SER A 31 -0.92 2.82 5.38
CA SER A 31 -1.32 1.44 5.17
C SER A 31 -2.79 1.17 5.44
N ASP A 32 -3.33 1.83 6.46
CA ASP A 32 -4.72 1.70 6.93
C ASP A 32 -5.70 2.51 6.06
N ARG A 33 -5.25 3.65 5.50
CA ARG A 33 -6.11 4.61 4.79
C ARG A 33 -5.74 4.82 3.33
N ALA A 34 -4.89 4.00 2.73
CA ALA A 34 -4.40 4.24 1.37
C ALA A 34 -5.52 4.41 0.32
N VAL A 35 -6.65 3.73 0.49
CA VAL A 35 -7.79 3.80 -0.45
C VAL A 35 -8.70 4.99 -0.18
N ASP A 36 -8.61 5.59 1.01
CA ASP A 36 -9.38 6.76 1.41
C ASP A 36 -9.02 7.97 0.52
N PRO A 37 -9.97 8.55 -0.23
CA PRO A 37 -9.70 9.72 -1.06
C PRO A 37 -9.32 10.96 -0.24
N GLU A 38 -9.71 11.02 1.04
CA GLU A 38 -9.43 12.13 1.94
C GLU A 38 -8.06 11.99 2.65
N LEU A 39 -7.30 10.93 2.36
CA LEU A 39 -5.96 10.76 2.90
C LEU A 39 -5.02 11.85 2.35
N SER A 40 -4.63 12.79 3.21
CA SER A 40 -3.72 13.89 2.89
C SER A 40 -2.52 13.93 3.84
N ALA A 41 -1.40 14.49 3.36
CA ALA A 41 -0.23 14.72 4.20
C ALA A 41 -0.55 15.68 5.36
N GLU A 42 -1.46 16.64 5.14
CA GLU A 42 -1.91 17.58 6.15
C GLU A 42 -2.66 16.89 7.28
N GLY A 43 -3.68 16.09 6.96
CA GLY A 43 -4.43 15.35 7.97
C GLY A 43 -3.58 14.32 8.72
N VAL A 44 -2.56 13.73 8.08
CA VAL A 44 -1.61 12.85 8.77
C VAL A 44 -0.69 13.64 9.71
N ALA A 45 -0.17 14.79 9.28
CA ALA A 45 0.67 15.65 10.11
C ALA A 45 -0.08 16.16 11.34
N GLU A 46 -1.31 16.64 11.15
CA GLU A 46 -2.21 17.07 12.23
C GLU A 46 -2.48 15.95 13.22
N ARG A 47 -2.83 14.75 12.73
CA ARG A 47 -3.11 13.58 13.58
C ARG A 47 -1.91 13.16 14.43
N LEU A 48 -0.69 13.36 13.94
CA LEU A 48 0.55 13.02 14.64
C LEU A 48 1.13 14.19 15.43
N GLY A 49 0.52 15.38 15.40
CA GLY A 49 1.01 16.56 16.09
C GLY A 49 2.36 17.09 15.56
N ILE A 50 2.66 16.86 14.27
CA ILE A 50 3.90 17.31 13.63
C ILE A 50 3.61 18.34 12.55
N SER A 51 4.62 19.16 12.22
CA SER A 51 4.50 20.06 11.07
C SER A 51 4.50 19.28 9.75
N ARG A 52 3.81 19.79 8.73
CA ARG A 52 3.86 19.23 7.36
C ARG A 52 5.30 19.12 6.85
N ARG A 53 6.14 20.09 7.21
CA ARG A 53 7.57 20.11 6.86
C ARG A 53 8.33 18.93 7.46
N LYS A 54 8.10 18.61 8.74
CA LYS A 54 8.70 17.43 9.39
C LYS A 54 8.21 16.13 8.76
N LEU A 55 6.92 16.04 8.42
CA LEU A 55 6.38 14.88 7.71
C LEU A 55 7.08 14.67 6.37
N TYR A 56 7.17 15.69 5.53
CA TYR A 56 7.87 15.56 4.24
C TYR A 56 9.33 15.16 4.43
N TYR A 57 10.04 15.80 5.37
CA TYR A 57 11.42 15.42 5.70
C TYR A 57 11.57 13.95 6.11
N LEU A 58 10.68 13.43 6.97
CA LEU A 58 10.70 12.03 7.39
C LEU A 58 10.36 11.05 6.26
N MET A 59 9.62 11.51 5.25
CA MET A 59 9.19 10.68 4.11
C MET A 59 10.10 10.80 2.89
N GLU A 60 11.00 11.78 2.82
CA GLU A 60 11.97 11.96 1.72
C GLU A 60 12.76 10.67 1.40
N PRO A 61 13.31 9.93 2.38
CA PRO A 61 14.02 8.68 2.09
C PRO A 61 13.17 7.60 1.40
N ASN A 62 11.85 7.70 1.50
CA ASN A 62 10.90 6.78 0.88
C ASN A 62 10.31 7.34 -0.45
N GLY A 63 10.88 8.43 -0.98
CA GLY A 63 10.39 9.12 -2.18
C GLY A 63 9.18 10.02 -1.93
N GLY A 64 8.90 10.35 -0.66
CA GLY A 64 7.84 11.25 -0.24
C GLY A 64 6.50 10.56 0.08
N PHE A 65 5.60 11.34 0.68
CA PHE A 65 4.28 10.86 1.14
C PHE A 65 3.44 10.25 0.01
N THR A 66 3.30 10.97 -1.11
CA THR A 66 2.50 10.52 -2.26
C THR A 66 3.07 9.24 -2.90
N ALA A 67 4.39 9.09 -2.93
CA ALA A 67 5.01 7.86 -3.43
C ALA A 67 4.69 6.67 -2.52
N CYS A 68 4.70 6.86 -1.20
CA CYS A 68 4.33 5.82 -0.24
C CYS A 68 2.85 5.42 -0.33
N VAL A 69 1.94 6.40 -0.50
CA VAL A 69 0.51 6.11 -0.74
C VAL A 69 0.35 5.31 -2.03
N ARG A 70 1.00 5.73 -3.12
CA ARG A 70 0.96 5.04 -4.41
C ARG A 70 1.50 3.62 -4.30
N GLU A 71 2.63 3.42 -3.63
CA GLU A 71 3.24 2.11 -3.39
C GLU A 71 2.28 1.17 -2.67
N ARG A 72 1.65 1.66 -1.60
CA ARG A 72 0.64 0.88 -0.86
C ARG A 72 -0.55 0.50 -1.74
N ARG A 73 -1.08 1.45 -2.53
CA ARG A 73 -2.17 1.19 -3.49
C ARG A 73 -1.79 0.14 -4.54
N LEU A 74 -0.55 0.18 -5.04
CA LEU A 74 -0.03 -0.83 -5.99
C LEU A 74 0.03 -2.22 -5.37
N HIS A 75 0.47 -2.34 -4.12
CA HIS A 75 0.52 -3.62 -3.41
C HIS A 75 -0.87 -4.20 -3.17
N LEU A 76 -1.84 -3.37 -2.78
CA LEU A 76 -3.25 -3.79 -2.65
C LEU A 76 -3.79 -4.31 -4.00
N ALA A 77 -3.56 -3.56 -5.08
CA ALA A 77 -3.98 -3.98 -6.41
C ALA A 77 -3.31 -5.30 -6.84
N HIS A 78 -2.01 -5.46 -6.57
CA HIS A 78 -1.29 -6.69 -6.88
C HIS A 78 -1.84 -7.90 -6.10
N ALA A 79 -2.15 -7.73 -4.81
CA ALA A 79 -2.78 -8.77 -4.02
C ALA A 79 -4.15 -9.16 -4.58
N MET A 80 -5.00 -8.19 -4.90
CA MET A 80 -6.33 -8.42 -5.47
C MET A 80 -6.28 -9.06 -6.86
N LEU A 81 -5.28 -8.70 -7.69
CA LEU A 81 -5.11 -9.31 -9.01
C LEU A 81 -4.70 -10.78 -8.94
N ARG A 82 -4.04 -11.19 -7.87
CA ARG A 82 -3.61 -12.57 -7.63
C ARG A 82 -4.63 -13.42 -6.89
N ASP A 83 -5.69 -12.82 -6.37
CA ASP A 83 -6.74 -13.52 -5.63
C ASP A 83 -7.75 -14.20 -6.60
N PRO A 84 -7.89 -15.54 -6.55
CA PRO A 84 -8.89 -16.29 -7.31
C PRO A 84 -10.31 -15.73 -7.19
N THR A 85 -10.69 -15.27 -5.99
CA THR A 85 -12.04 -14.75 -5.71
C THR A 85 -12.34 -13.45 -6.44
N GLN A 86 -11.31 -12.70 -6.87
CA GLN A 86 -11.44 -11.42 -7.56
C GLN A 86 -11.41 -11.55 -9.09
N HIS A 87 -11.35 -12.77 -9.65
CA HIS A 87 -11.23 -12.97 -11.11
C HIS A 87 -12.41 -12.42 -11.91
N GLY A 88 -13.61 -12.38 -11.31
CA GLY A 88 -14.80 -11.80 -11.92
C GLY A 88 -14.74 -10.27 -12.08
N ARG A 89 -13.79 -9.57 -11.44
CA ARG A 89 -13.67 -8.11 -11.52
C ARG A 89 -12.71 -7.69 -12.62
N SER A 90 -13.03 -6.62 -13.34
CA SER A 90 -12.11 -6.08 -14.33
C SER A 90 -10.86 -5.52 -13.65
N VAL A 91 -9.72 -5.53 -14.35
CA VAL A 91 -8.44 -4.96 -13.86
C VAL A 91 -8.61 -3.54 -13.33
N ALA A 92 -9.52 -2.80 -13.94
CA ALA A 92 -9.71 -1.42 -13.58
C ALA A 92 -10.75 -1.17 -12.50
N ASP A 93 -11.72 -2.06 -12.30
CA ASP A 93 -12.55 -1.98 -11.11
C ASP A 93 -11.69 -2.25 -9.88
N ILE A 94 -10.70 -3.14 -10.00
CA ILE A 94 -9.65 -3.31 -8.99
C ILE A 94 -8.84 -2.03 -8.83
N ALA A 95 -8.31 -1.46 -9.92
CA ALA A 95 -7.53 -0.22 -9.85
C ALA A 95 -8.30 0.93 -9.17
N GLN A 96 -9.58 1.12 -9.55
CA GLN A 96 -10.46 2.13 -8.96
C GLN A 96 -10.70 1.85 -7.47
N SER A 97 -10.97 0.60 -7.09
CA SER A 97 -11.12 0.22 -5.67
C SER A 97 -9.85 0.36 -4.86
N CYS A 98 -8.67 0.41 -5.50
CA CYS A 98 -7.41 0.71 -4.83
C CYS A 98 -7.07 2.21 -4.84
N GLY A 99 -7.98 3.08 -5.31
CA GLY A 99 -7.78 4.53 -5.31
C GLY A 99 -7.02 5.07 -6.53
N PHE A 100 -6.98 4.35 -7.66
CA PHE A 100 -6.48 4.89 -8.93
C PHE A 100 -7.63 5.43 -9.79
N SER A 101 -7.63 6.74 -10.05
CA SER A 101 -8.67 7.39 -10.87
C SER A 101 -8.58 7.03 -12.36
N TRP A 102 -7.37 6.77 -12.88
CA TRP A 102 -7.14 6.58 -14.32
C TRP A 102 -6.40 5.28 -14.64
N ARG A 103 -7.01 4.45 -15.50
CA ARG A 103 -6.50 3.12 -15.92
C ARG A 103 -5.10 3.19 -16.55
N THR A 104 -4.86 4.16 -17.41
CA THR A 104 -3.59 4.27 -18.18
C THR A 104 -2.40 4.58 -17.28
N ASN A 105 -2.61 5.44 -16.27
CA ASN A 105 -1.57 5.75 -15.28
C ASN A 105 -1.31 4.54 -14.38
N PHE A 106 -2.37 3.85 -13.94
CA PHE A 106 -2.24 2.63 -13.14
C PHE A 106 -1.41 1.56 -13.86
N ALA A 107 -1.73 1.19 -15.10
CA ALA A 107 -1.04 0.11 -15.79
C ALA A 107 0.47 0.40 -15.99
N ARG A 108 0.82 1.65 -16.32
CA ARG A 108 2.22 2.08 -16.47
C ARG A 108 2.96 2.02 -15.14
N THR A 109 2.40 2.58 -14.08
CA THR A 109 3.02 2.58 -12.75
C THR A 109 3.13 1.17 -12.19
N PHE A 110 2.11 0.33 -12.38
CA PHE A 110 2.11 -1.07 -11.96
C PHE A 110 3.22 -1.85 -12.65
N ARG A 111 3.34 -1.74 -13.98
CA ARG A 111 4.42 -2.39 -14.73
C ARG A 111 5.79 -1.89 -14.30
N SER A 112 5.95 -0.58 -14.12
CA SER A 112 7.20 0.01 -13.62
C SER A 112 7.59 -0.54 -12.25
N ARG A 113 6.61 -0.93 -11.42
CA ARG A 113 6.84 -1.41 -10.06
C ARG A 113 7.07 -2.92 -9.95
N PHE A 114 6.33 -3.72 -10.73
CA PHE A 114 6.32 -5.18 -10.62
C PHE A 114 6.93 -5.90 -11.83
N GLY A 115 7.35 -5.18 -12.86
CA GLY A 115 7.92 -5.75 -14.09
C GLY A 115 6.90 -6.34 -15.06
N VAL A 116 5.70 -6.68 -14.59
CA VAL A 116 4.60 -7.26 -15.37
C VAL A 116 3.39 -6.34 -15.43
N THR A 117 2.56 -6.50 -16.46
CA THR A 117 1.28 -5.81 -16.56
C THR A 117 0.26 -6.37 -15.55
N PRO A 118 -0.78 -5.60 -15.19
CA PRO A 118 -1.85 -6.11 -14.32
C PRO A 118 -2.55 -7.38 -14.84
N ARG A 119 -2.68 -7.51 -16.17
CA ARG A 119 -3.29 -8.69 -16.81
C ARG A 119 -2.38 -9.91 -16.70
N GLU A 120 -1.09 -9.74 -16.94
CA GLU A 120 -0.10 -10.81 -16.74
C GLU A 120 -0.08 -11.26 -15.28
N ALA A 121 0.01 -10.33 -14.32
CA ALA A 121 -0.02 -10.68 -12.89
C ALA A 121 -1.24 -11.54 -12.49
N ARG A 122 -2.41 -11.27 -13.08
CA ARG A 122 -3.61 -12.10 -12.91
C ARG A 122 -3.49 -13.46 -13.58
N ALA A 123 -3.01 -13.51 -14.81
CA ALA A 123 -2.84 -14.76 -15.55
C ALA A 123 -1.85 -15.71 -14.84
N LEU A 124 -0.75 -15.19 -14.29
CA LEU A 124 0.21 -15.98 -13.52
C LEU A 124 -0.41 -16.58 -12.25
N ALA A 125 -1.33 -15.87 -11.59
CA ALA A 125 -2.02 -16.41 -10.42
C ALA A 125 -2.97 -17.56 -10.78
N GLY A 126 -3.67 -17.46 -11.92
CA GLY A 126 -4.52 -18.54 -12.43
C GLY A 126 -3.75 -19.78 -12.88
N GLN A 127 -2.50 -19.62 -13.32
CA GLN A 127 -1.61 -20.74 -13.70
C GLN A 127 -0.99 -21.46 -12.49
N CYS A 128 -0.94 -20.79 -11.33
CA CYS A 128 -0.47 -21.33 -10.06
C CYS A 128 -1.66 -21.62 -9.11
N ALA A 129 -2.83 -21.89 -9.67
CA ALA A 129 -3.90 -22.56 -8.91
C ALA A 129 -3.41 -23.96 -8.50
N PRO A 130 -3.76 -24.47 -7.32
CA PRO A 130 -3.40 -25.83 -6.93
C PRO A 130 -3.85 -26.77 -8.05
N SER A 131 -2.92 -27.56 -8.56
CA SER A 131 -3.27 -28.59 -9.54
C SER A 131 -4.35 -29.48 -8.91
N PRO A 132 -5.36 -29.94 -9.66
CA PRO A 132 -6.29 -30.96 -9.17
C PRO A 132 -5.56 -32.17 -8.57
N ALA A 133 -4.34 -32.46 -9.06
CA ALA A 133 -3.49 -33.51 -8.51
C ALA A 133 -3.01 -33.23 -7.07
N GLU A 134 -2.77 -31.98 -6.69
CA GLU A 134 -2.32 -31.60 -5.34
C GLU A 134 -3.46 -31.67 -4.31
N ASP A 135 -4.68 -31.30 -4.71
CA ASP A 135 -5.87 -31.42 -3.86
C ASP A 135 -6.29 -32.89 -3.69
N LEU A 136 -6.22 -33.70 -4.75
CA LEU A 136 -6.41 -35.16 -4.69
C LEU A 136 -5.34 -35.83 -3.82
N MET A 137 -4.08 -35.37 -3.88
CA MET A 137 -2.99 -35.92 -3.08
C MET A 137 -3.15 -35.58 -1.59
N LYS A 138 -3.62 -34.38 -1.23
CA LYS A 138 -3.96 -34.02 0.16
C LYS A 138 -5.15 -34.82 0.69
N GLN A 139 -6.18 -35.05 -0.15
CA GLN A 139 -7.32 -35.89 0.21
C GLN A 139 -6.88 -37.34 0.50
N HIS A 140 -6.12 -37.95 -0.41
CA HIS A 140 -5.67 -39.34 -0.26
C HIS A 140 -4.59 -39.52 0.83
N MET A 141 -3.77 -38.50 1.09
CA MET A 141 -2.71 -38.55 2.10
C MET A 141 -3.27 -38.51 3.54
N TRP A 142 -4.42 -37.87 3.76
CA TRP A 142 -5.11 -37.88 5.06
C TRP A 142 -5.67 -39.28 5.39
N GLU A 143 -6.17 -40.00 4.39
CA GLU A 143 -6.69 -41.36 4.54
C GLU A 143 -5.57 -42.37 4.86
N TRP A 144 -4.40 -42.24 4.21
CA TRP A 144 -3.24 -43.11 4.43
C TRP A 144 -2.63 -42.99 5.83
N ILE A 145 -2.63 -41.80 6.43
CA ILE A 145 -2.06 -41.59 7.78
C ILE A 145 -2.94 -42.21 8.88
N GLN A 146 -4.25 -42.41 8.64
CA GLN A 146 -5.15 -43.07 9.59
C GLN A 146 -5.06 -44.59 9.59
N GLN A 147 -4.46 -45.19 8.55
CA GLN A 147 -4.37 -46.64 8.37
C GLN A 147 -3.11 -47.26 9.00
N LEU A 148 -2.21 -46.43 9.56
CA LEU A 148 -0.96 -46.84 10.22
C LEU A 148 -1.10 -47.02 11.75
N ARG A 149 -2.25 -47.47 12.24
CA ARG A 149 -2.41 -47.93 13.63
C ARG A 149 -2.61 -49.44 13.68
#